data_AF-A0A965AZB3-F1
#
_entry.id   AF-A0A965AZB3-F1
#
_cell.length_a   1.000
_cell.length_b   1.000
_cell.length_c   1.000
_cell.angle_alpha   90.00
_cell.angle_beta   90.00
_cell.angle_gamma   90.00
#
_symmetry.space_group_name_H-M   'P 1'
#
loop_
_entity.id
_entity.type
_entity.pdbx_description
1 polymer ?
#
loop_
_entity_poly.entity_id
_entity_poly.type
_entity_poly.pdbx_seq_one_letter_code
_entity_poly.pdbx_strand_id
1 'polypeptide(L)'
;MTIKFHGLESYGDPLFSDLLETSVYMFLQNGFLCAGAFTNVSIPTGTYPTGVGFHSLPSYNLRLTRDPRYIQGSCWESARSDWVWESGIEYQYQPIQISGVYLNNNFIPKETVGPTGFKINYPEGKIIFNSALPTNSSVKCEYSYRNVRIASADAHWFQTIQFDSFRVDDNQFNSKGSGAWDVLGLNRIQLPAIVLETLPSVSMIGYELGTINRVHKQDMLMHVFSEVPWDRKQIHDIIINQWQKRFWGIDKRKLLEDKRYPLLYDGQISPSGLTYEQITTDYQWKLISFDKIRSQEQLAAPPMYRSTLRVTFSIDSL
;
A
#
# COMPACT_ATOMS: atom_id res chain seq x y z
N MET A 1 -22.06 23.07 32.75
CA MET A 1 -20.76 23.41 32.12
C MET A 1 -19.98 22.12 31.98
N THR A 2 -19.85 21.61 30.76
CA THR A 2 -19.13 20.36 30.49
C THR A 2 -17.64 20.69 30.31
N ILE A 3 -16.77 20.06 31.09
CA ILE A 3 -15.31 20.25 31.06
C ILE A 3 -14.67 19.48 29.87
N LYS A 4 -15.46 18.70 29.12
CA LYS A 4 -14.98 17.90 27.99
C LYS A 4 -14.61 18.77 26.80
N PHE A 5 -13.48 18.45 26.17
CA PHE A 5 -13.09 19.03 24.88
C PHE A 5 -14.13 18.69 23.80
N HIS A 6 -14.35 19.62 22.88
CA HIS A 6 -15.31 19.42 21.79
C HIS A 6 -14.76 18.46 20.73
N GLY A 7 -15.60 17.53 20.26
CA GLY A 7 -15.24 16.58 19.20
C GLY A 7 -14.28 15.47 19.62
N LEU A 8 -14.16 15.20 20.91
CA LEU A 8 -13.32 14.15 21.50
C LEU A 8 -14.13 13.37 22.54
N GLU A 9 -14.21 12.05 22.42
CA GLU A 9 -14.81 11.18 23.45
C GLU A 9 -13.73 10.59 24.35
N SER A 10 -12.63 10.14 23.75
CA SER A 10 -11.44 9.58 24.40
C SER A 10 -10.16 10.08 23.72
N TYR A 11 -9.05 10.17 24.48
CA TYR A 11 -7.75 10.60 23.96
C TYR A 11 -7.23 9.74 22.80
N GLY A 12 -7.60 8.46 22.76
CA GLY A 12 -7.17 7.52 21.71
C GLY A 12 -7.98 7.57 20.42
N ASP A 13 -8.98 8.45 20.32
CA ASP A 13 -9.85 8.51 19.15
C ASP A 13 -9.09 9.08 17.93
N PRO A 14 -9.32 8.53 16.72
CA PRO A 14 -8.78 9.12 15.52
C PRO A 14 -9.44 10.47 15.26
N LEU A 15 -8.62 11.52 15.23
CA LEU A 15 -9.04 12.90 15.00
C LEU A 15 -8.89 13.32 13.53
N PHE A 16 -9.21 14.57 13.22
CA PHE A 16 -9.26 15.11 11.85
C PHE A 16 -8.05 14.76 10.98
N SER A 17 -6.82 14.94 11.48
CA SER A 17 -5.61 14.64 10.70
C SER A 17 -5.51 13.16 10.33
N ASP A 18 -5.76 12.26 11.29
CA ASP A 18 -5.67 10.81 11.08
C ASP A 18 -6.82 10.29 10.18
N LEU A 19 -8.02 10.85 10.35
CA LEU A 19 -9.17 10.57 9.49
C LEU A 19 -8.91 11.03 8.05
N LEU A 20 -8.34 12.24 7.87
CA LEU A 20 -7.95 12.76 6.56
C LEU A 20 -6.88 11.87 5.92
N GLU A 21 -5.84 11.51 6.67
CA GLU A 21 -4.76 10.67 6.17
C GLU A 21 -5.27 9.30 5.72
N THR A 22 -6.04 8.63 6.57
CA THR A 22 -6.62 7.31 6.27
C THR A 22 -7.54 7.39 5.05
N SER A 23 -8.36 8.44 4.95
CA SER A 23 -9.26 8.64 3.81
C SER A 23 -8.49 8.83 2.50
N VAL A 24 -7.47 9.70 2.50
CA VAL A 24 -6.65 9.98 1.31
C VAL A 24 -5.81 8.76 0.94
N TYR A 25 -5.26 8.04 1.92
CA TYR A 25 -4.52 6.79 1.72
C TYR A 25 -5.37 5.76 0.96
N MET A 26 -6.56 5.44 1.48
CA MET A 26 -7.45 4.45 0.87
C MET A 26 -7.98 4.93 -0.49
N PHE A 27 -8.31 6.22 -0.61
CA PHE A 27 -8.74 6.82 -1.88
C PHE A 27 -7.66 6.68 -2.96
N LEU A 28 -6.42 7.07 -2.66
CA LEU A 28 -5.33 6.97 -3.64
C LEU A 28 -5.02 5.50 -3.97
N GLN A 29 -5.00 4.61 -2.97
CA GLN A 29 -4.71 3.19 -3.19
C GLN A 29 -5.74 2.55 -4.11
N ASN A 30 -7.03 2.84 -3.92
CA ASN A 30 -8.08 2.37 -4.80
C ASN A 30 -8.06 3.09 -6.16
N GLY A 31 -7.83 4.41 -6.19
CA GLY A 31 -7.80 5.20 -7.41
C GLY A 31 -6.69 4.76 -8.38
N PHE A 32 -5.49 4.49 -7.88
CA PHE A 32 -4.40 3.92 -8.67
C PHE A 32 -4.72 2.51 -9.17
N LEU A 33 -5.41 1.71 -8.35
CA LEU A 33 -5.82 0.36 -8.75
C LEU A 33 -6.82 0.40 -9.91
N CYS A 34 -7.86 1.23 -9.81
CA CYS A 34 -8.85 1.42 -10.87
C CYS A 34 -8.26 2.04 -12.14
N ALA A 35 -7.13 2.75 -12.03
CA ALA A 35 -6.37 3.24 -13.17
C ALA A 35 -5.44 2.19 -13.80
N GLY A 36 -5.41 0.95 -13.28
CA GLY A 36 -4.57 -0.13 -13.80
C GLY A 36 -3.13 -0.12 -13.30
N ALA A 37 -2.82 0.58 -12.19
CA ALA A 37 -1.46 0.66 -11.63
C ALA A 37 -1.06 -0.60 -10.83
N PHE A 38 -1.20 -1.78 -11.43
CA PHE A 38 -0.77 -3.06 -10.89
C PHE A 38 -0.12 -3.91 -11.99
N THR A 39 0.65 -4.91 -11.58
CA THR A 39 1.26 -5.89 -12.50
C THR A 39 0.87 -7.30 -12.07
N ASN A 40 0.41 -8.09 -13.03
CA ASN A 40 0.09 -9.50 -12.85
C ASN A 40 1.33 -10.36 -13.07
N VAL A 41 1.65 -11.21 -12.10
CA VAL A 41 2.72 -12.19 -12.16
C VAL A 41 2.10 -13.58 -12.28
N SER A 42 2.19 -14.16 -13.47
CA SER A 42 1.72 -15.52 -13.75
C SER A 42 2.88 -16.51 -13.87
N ILE A 43 2.60 -17.78 -13.58
CA ILE A 43 3.54 -18.88 -13.82
C ILE A 43 3.32 -19.35 -15.27
N PRO A 44 4.32 -19.29 -16.15
CA PRO A 44 4.14 -19.69 -17.54
C PRO A 44 3.90 -21.19 -17.65
N THR A 45 3.02 -21.59 -18.57
CA THR A 45 2.68 -22.99 -18.88
C THR A 45 3.72 -23.68 -19.78
N GLY A 46 4.97 -23.22 -19.78
CA GLY A 46 6.06 -23.71 -20.63
C GLY A 46 7.44 -23.28 -20.10
N THR A 47 8.51 -23.55 -20.86
CA THR A 47 9.87 -23.12 -20.49
C THR A 47 9.92 -21.59 -20.40
N TYR A 48 10.32 -21.07 -19.24
CA TYR A 48 10.60 -19.63 -19.10
C TYR A 48 11.66 -19.24 -20.14
N PRO A 49 11.50 -18.14 -20.90
CA PRO A 49 12.47 -17.77 -21.92
C PRO A 49 13.86 -17.55 -21.28
N THR A 50 14.86 -18.34 -21.69
CA THR A 50 16.25 -18.20 -21.26
C THR A 50 17.12 -17.78 -22.45
N GLY A 51 17.87 -16.68 -22.33
CA GLY A 51 18.74 -16.18 -23.42
C GLY A 51 19.36 -14.81 -23.16
N VAL A 52 20.34 -14.44 -24.00
CA VAL A 52 21.02 -13.13 -24.02
C VAL A 52 20.03 -12.08 -24.53
N GLY A 53 19.41 -11.35 -23.59
CA GLY A 53 18.35 -10.36 -23.85
C GLY A 53 17.23 -10.36 -22.82
N PHE A 54 17.18 -11.38 -21.94
CA PHE A 54 16.18 -11.49 -20.88
C PHE A 54 16.81 -11.13 -19.53
N HIS A 55 16.57 -9.91 -19.08
CA HIS A 55 17.08 -9.34 -17.82
C HIS A 55 16.09 -9.50 -16.65
N SER A 56 15.36 -10.61 -16.55
CA SER A 56 14.50 -10.87 -15.39
C SER A 56 14.51 -12.34 -15.00
N LEU A 57 14.96 -12.62 -13.77
CA LEU A 57 14.66 -13.88 -13.10
C LEU A 57 13.13 -14.04 -13.00
N PRO A 58 12.61 -15.27 -12.87
CA PRO A 58 11.17 -15.50 -12.86
C PRO A 58 10.53 -14.85 -11.63
N SER A 59 9.78 -13.76 -11.82
CA SER A 59 9.15 -12.98 -10.75
C SER A 59 8.15 -13.79 -9.91
N TYR A 60 7.64 -14.90 -10.43
CA TYR A 60 6.75 -15.82 -9.70
C TYR A 60 7.49 -16.68 -8.66
N ASN A 61 8.83 -16.76 -8.72
CA ASN A 61 9.61 -17.46 -7.72
C ASN A 61 9.77 -16.58 -6.47
N LEU A 62 9.42 -17.13 -5.33
CA LEU A 62 9.64 -16.48 -4.05
C LEU A 62 11.03 -16.85 -3.53
N ARG A 63 11.66 -15.91 -2.83
CA ARG A 63 12.93 -16.15 -2.14
C ARG A 63 12.68 -16.45 -0.68
N LEU A 64 13.56 -17.25 -0.08
CA LEU A 64 13.56 -17.47 1.34
C LEU A 64 14.01 -16.21 2.09
N THR A 65 13.17 -15.72 2.99
CA THR A 65 13.46 -14.54 3.83
C THR A 65 13.93 -14.96 5.21
N ARG A 66 14.90 -14.23 5.76
CA ARG A 66 15.25 -14.34 7.18
C ARG A 66 14.43 -13.32 7.96
N ASP A 67 13.32 -13.75 8.55
CA ASP A 67 12.53 -12.93 9.46
C ASP A 67 12.79 -13.39 10.91
N PRO A 68 13.35 -12.54 11.80
CA PRO A 68 13.64 -12.92 13.18
C PRO A 68 12.44 -13.38 14.00
N ARG A 69 11.21 -13.03 13.57
CA ARG A 69 9.96 -13.42 14.23
C ARG A 69 9.62 -14.89 13.98
N TYR A 70 10.20 -15.51 12.95
CA TYR A 70 9.85 -16.86 12.50
C TYR A 70 11.09 -17.76 12.40
N ILE A 71 10.87 -19.07 12.49
CA ILE A 71 11.93 -20.06 12.29
C ILE A 71 12.39 -20.00 10.83
N GLN A 72 13.69 -20.09 10.58
CA GLN A 72 14.26 -20.13 9.23
C GLN A 72 13.60 -21.26 8.42
N GLY A 73 13.21 -20.95 7.18
CA GLY A 73 12.46 -21.89 6.32
C GLY A 73 10.95 -21.65 6.31
N SER A 74 10.42 -20.79 7.19
CA SER A 74 8.97 -20.52 7.28
C SER A 74 8.50 -19.39 6.38
N CYS A 75 9.36 -18.41 6.06
CA CYS A 75 8.97 -17.19 5.35
C CYS A 75 9.57 -17.12 3.95
N TRP A 76 8.71 -16.87 2.97
CA TRP A 76 9.08 -16.68 1.57
C TRP A 76 8.49 -15.37 1.07
N GLU A 77 9.26 -14.56 0.36
CA GLU A 77 8.81 -13.26 -0.17
C GLU A 77 9.05 -13.13 -1.66
N SER A 78 8.23 -12.32 -2.32
CA SER A 78 8.47 -11.91 -3.69
C SER A 78 9.46 -10.75 -3.78
N ALA A 79 9.87 -10.44 -5.02
CA ALA A 79 10.62 -9.22 -5.32
C ALA A 79 9.88 -7.93 -4.90
N ARG A 80 8.55 -7.91 -5.08
CA ARG A 80 7.69 -6.76 -4.81
C ARG A 80 6.77 -7.03 -3.63
N SER A 81 6.58 -6.02 -2.79
CA SER A 81 5.62 -5.96 -1.70
C SER A 81 4.28 -5.38 -2.17
N ASP A 82 3.32 -5.20 -1.26
CA ASP A 82 2.02 -4.58 -1.55
C ASP A 82 1.22 -5.35 -2.62
N TRP A 83 0.93 -6.61 -2.30
CA TRP A 83 0.10 -7.47 -3.14
C TRP A 83 -1.34 -7.00 -3.14
N VAL A 84 -1.96 -7.06 -4.33
CA VAL A 84 -3.37 -6.72 -4.53
C VAL A 84 -4.22 -7.88 -4.02
N TRP A 85 -5.14 -7.58 -3.11
CA TRP A 85 -6.14 -8.53 -2.61
C TRP A 85 -7.53 -8.22 -3.18
N GLU A 86 -7.75 -7.00 -3.65
CA GLU A 86 -9.02 -6.54 -4.23
C GLU A 86 -9.34 -7.22 -5.56
N SER A 87 -10.62 -7.38 -5.86
CA SER A 87 -11.14 -7.91 -7.12
C SER A 87 -12.39 -7.14 -7.55
N GLY A 88 -12.76 -7.24 -8.83
CA GLY A 88 -13.96 -6.55 -9.34
C GLY A 88 -13.74 -5.05 -9.51
N ILE A 89 -12.51 -4.66 -9.82
CA ILE A 89 -12.13 -3.26 -10.01
C ILE A 89 -12.64 -2.73 -11.35
N GLU A 90 -12.80 -1.41 -11.46
CA GLU A 90 -13.30 -0.75 -12.68
C GLU A 90 -12.41 -0.96 -13.92
N TYR A 91 -11.11 -1.20 -13.71
CA TYR A 91 -10.17 -1.40 -14.80
C TYR A 91 -10.50 -2.65 -15.63
N GLN A 92 -10.26 -2.57 -16.95
CA GLN A 92 -10.58 -3.64 -17.90
C GLN A 92 -9.91 -4.99 -17.53
N TYR A 93 -8.69 -4.94 -17.01
CA TYR A 93 -7.96 -6.12 -16.58
C TYR A 93 -8.08 -6.29 -15.07
N GLN A 94 -8.21 -7.53 -14.61
CA GLN A 94 -8.35 -7.84 -13.19
C GLN A 94 -7.02 -8.33 -12.59
N PRO A 95 -6.74 -8.02 -11.32
CA PRO A 95 -5.62 -8.59 -10.59
C PRO A 95 -5.83 -10.10 -10.37
N ILE A 96 -4.72 -10.84 -10.36
CA ILE A 96 -4.69 -12.27 -10.06
C ILE A 96 -5.00 -12.46 -8.58
N GLN A 97 -6.10 -13.15 -8.31
CA GLN A 97 -6.42 -13.64 -6.98
C GLN A 97 -5.59 -14.87 -6.67
N ILE A 98 -4.80 -14.81 -5.59
CA ILE A 98 -3.93 -15.91 -5.18
C ILE A 98 -4.82 -17.12 -4.85
N SER A 99 -4.67 -18.21 -5.61
CA SER A 99 -5.40 -19.46 -5.42
C SER A 99 -4.66 -20.44 -4.52
N GLY A 100 -3.33 -20.32 -4.45
CA GLY A 100 -2.45 -21.19 -3.69
C GLY A 100 -0.99 -20.95 -4.03
N VAL A 101 -0.12 -21.85 -3.58
CA VAL A 101 1.33 -21.78 -3.80
C VAL A 101 1.83 -23.11 -4.36
N TYR A 102 2.83 -23.07 -5.23
CA TYR A 102 3.49 -24.27 -5.72
C TYR A 102 4.76 -24.51 -4.92
N LEU A 103 4.79 -25.61 -4.17
CA LEU A 103 5.96 -26.09 -3.44
C LEU A 103 6.58 -27.26 -4.22
N ASN A 104 7.78 -27.08 -4.75
CA ASN A 104 8.48 -28.09 -5.56
C ASN A 104 7.59 -28.67 -6.68
N ASN A 105 6.82 -27.79 -7.35
CA ASN A 105 5.82 -28.09 -8.38
C ASN A 105 4.52 -28.76 -7.90
N ASN A 106 4.37 -29.04 -6.60
CA ASN A 106 3.09 -29.48 -6.03
C ASN A 106 2.25 -28.27 -5.61
N PHE A 107 1.03 -28.17 -6.12
CA PHE A 107 0.12 -27.09 -5.76
C PHE A 107 -0.48 -27.32 -4.36
N ILE A 108 -0.35 -26.31 -3.50
CA ILE A 108 -0.96 -26.24 -2.18
C ILE A 108 -2.03 -25.15 -2.23
N PRO A 109 -3.33 -25.50 -2.17
CA PRO A 109 -4.42 -24.53 -2.17
C PRO A 109 -4.33 -23.57 -0.97
N LYS A 110 -4.78 -22.32 -1.15
CA LYS A 110 -4.78 -21.30 -0.08
C LYS A 110 -5.56 -21.69 1.18
N GLU A 111 -6.58 -22.53 1.03
CA GLU A 111 -7.46 -22.98 2.13
C GLU A 111 -6.86 -24.17 2.91
N THR A 112 -5.62 -24.57 2.58
CA THR A 112 -4.95 -25.68 3.28
C THR A 112 -4.65 -25.27 4.72
N VAL A 113 -5.25 -25.99 5.67
CA VAL A 113 -5.03 -25.82 7.11
C VAL A 113 -4.05 -26.87 7.65
N GLY A 114 -3.50 -26.63 8.85
CA GLY A 114 -2.59 -27.55 9.52
C GLY A 114 -1.11 -27.37 9.14
N PRO A 115 -0.25 -28.38 9.35
CA PRO A 115 1.21 -28.25 9.21
C PRO A 115 1.68 -27.88 7.80
N THR A 116 0.95 -28.31 6.77
CA THR A 116 1.22 -28.01 5.35
C THR A 116 0.55 -26.72 4.88
N GLY A 117 -0.23 -26.07 5.75
CA GLY A 117 -0.87 -24.79 5.48
C GLY A 117 0.09 -23.61 5.55
N PHE A 118 -0.40 -22.47 5.11
CA PHE A 118 0.36 -21.22 5.09
C PHE A 118 -0.58 -20.02 5.22
N LYS A 119 0.02 -18.87 5.54
CA LYS A 119 -0.62 -17.56 5.58
C LYS A 119 -0.05 -16.68 4.48
N ILE A 120 -0.89 -15.80 3.93
CA ILE A 120 -0.51 -14.81 2.94
C ILE A 120 -0.55 -13.44 3.60
N ASN A 121 0.58 -12.75 3.67
CA ASN A 121 0.67 -11.36 4.08
C ASN A 121 0.76 -10.49 2.82
N TYR A 122 -0.36 -9.87 2.47
CA TYR A 122 -0.48 -9.04 1.27
C TYR A 122 0.38 -7.76 1.34
N PRO A 123 0.37 -6.96 2.43
CA PRO A 123 1.17 -5.73 2.50
C PRO A 123 2.68 -5.95 2.37
N GLU A 124 3.21 -7.01 2.97
CA GLU A 124 4.65 -7.33 2.90
C GLU A 124 5.02 -8.14 1.64
N GLY A 125 4.04 -8.72 0.93
CA GLY A 125 4.28 -9.60 -0.22
C GLY A 125 4.95 -10.91 0.18
N LYS A 126 4.44 -11.56 1.23
CA LYS A 126 5.05 -12.74 1.85
C LYS A 126 4.08 -13.89 2.06
N ILE A 127 4.62 -15.10 1.98
CA ILE A 127 3.96 -16.32 2.41
C ILE A 127 4.69 -16.87 3.64
N ILE A 128 3.91 -17.22 4.66
CA ILE A 128 4.40 -17.70 5.95
C ILE A 128 3.83 -19.10 6.15
N PHE A 129 4.66 -20.12 6.01
CA PHE A 129 4.27 -21.51 6.25
C PHE A 129 4.10 -21.79 7.73
N ASN A 130 3.11 -22.63 8.07
CA ASN A 130 2.85 -23.03 9.45
C ASN A 130 3.97 -23.90 10.02
N SER A 131 4.72 -24.59 9.16
CA SER A 131 5.89 -25.38 9.51
C SER A 131 7.09 -24.98 8.64
N ALA A 132 8.30 -25.04 9.21
CA ALA A 132 9.51 -24.66 8.50
C ALA A 132 9.82 -25.65 7.36
N LEU A 133 10.03 -25.11 6.16
CA LEU A 133 10.41 -25.90 4.99
C LEU A 133 11.94 -25.99 4.85
N PRO A 134 12.47 -27.02 4.17
CA PRO A 134 13.88 -27.06 3.77
C PRO A 134 14.28 -25.80 3.00
N THR A 135 15.44 -25.23 3.30
CA THR A 135 15.90 -23.93 2.75
C THR A 135 16.20 -23.94 1.26
N ASN A 136 16.22 -25.11 0.64
CA ASN A 136 16.39 -25.34 -0.80
C ASN A 136 15.06 -25.59 -1.53
N SER A 137 13.92 -25.50 -0.84
CA SER A 137 12.60 -25.66 -1.46
C SER A 137 12.37 -24.61 -2.53
N SER A 138 11.67 -24.95 -3.61
CA SER A 138 11.20 -23.99 -4.60
C SER A 138 9.75 -23.62 -4.28
N VAL A 139 9.53 -22.35 -3.91
CA VAL A 139 8.19 -21.82 -3.68
C VAL A 139 7.84 -20.83 -4.78
N LYS A 140 6.72 -21.07 -5.46
CA LYS A 140 6.21 -20.23 -6.53
C LYS A 140 4.78 -19.79 -6.25
N CYS A 141 4.41 -18.59 -6.67
CA CYS A 141 3.06 -18.07 -6.49
C CYS A 141 2.67 -17.23 -7.71
N GLU A 142 1.41 -17.32 -8.11
CA GLU A 142 0.79 -16.35 -9.01
C GLU A 142 0.14 -15.26 -8.15
N TYR A 143 0.42 -14.00 -8.44
CA TYR A 143 -0.04 -12.88 -7.63
C TYR A 143 -0.02 -11.59 -8.45
N SER A 144 -0.61 -10.54 -7.89
CA SER A 144 -0.50 -9.18 -8.43
C SER A 144 0.07 -8.26 -7.37
N TYR A 145 0.89 -7.30 -7.79
CA TYR A 145 1.43 -6.27 -6.90
C TYR A 145 1.13 -4.88 -7.44
N ARG A 146 1.08 -3.90 -6.53
CA ARG A 146 0.84 -2.49 -6.87
C ARG A 146 2.11 -1.85 -7.42
N ASN A 147 1.97 -1.14 -8.53
CA ASN A 147 3.11 -0.46 -9.18
C ASN A 147 3.56 0.75 -8.35
N VAL A 148 2.60 1.47 -7.77
CA VAL A 148 2.83 2.63 -6.90
C VAL A 148 2.50 2.26 -5.47
N ARG A 149 3.49 2.33 -4.58
CA ARG A 149 3.29 2.10 -3.14
C ARG A 149 2.84 3.40 -2.46
N ILE A 150 1.82 3.33 -1.63
CA ILE A 150 1.40 4.47 -0.81
C ILE A 150 1.81 4.18 0.63
N ALA A 151 2.42 5.16 1.30
CA ALA A 151 2.87 5.04 2.67
C ALA A 151 2.53 6.30 3.47
N SER A 152 2.31 6.13 4.76
CA SER A 152 2.27 7.25 5.72
C SER A 152 3.69 7.68 6.09
N ALA A 153 3.88 8.98 6.34
CA ALA A 153 5.13 9.53 6.87
C ALA A 153 5.42 9.06 8.31
N ASP A 154 4.38 8.73 9.09
CA ASP A 154 4.48 8.30 10.49
C ASP A 154 4.81 6.81 10.66
N ALA A 155 4.88 6.05 9.56
CA ALA A 155 5.30 4.66 9.60
C ALA A 155 6.70 4.55 10.23
N HIS A 156 6.87 3.58 11.15
CA HIS A 156 7.84 3.46 12.26
C HIS A 156 9.32 3.90 12.09
N TRP A 157 9.78 4.29 10.91
CA TRP A 157 11.02 4.99 10.62
C TRP A 157 11.02 5.27 9.10
N PHE A 158 11.32 6.49 8.65
CA PHE A 158 11.40 6.86 7.22
C PHE A 158 12.32 5.86 6.47
N GLN A 159 11.71 4.88 5.80
CA GLN A 159 12.32 3.58 5.47
C GLN A 159 13.52 3.71 4.55
N THR A 160 14.42 2.71 4.55
CA THR A 160 15.51 2.65 3.57
C THR A 160 14.89 2.58 2.18
N ILE A 161 15.16 3.61 1.38
CA ILE A 161 14.70 3.68 -0.01
C ILE A 161 15.39 2.57 -0.77
N GLN A 162 14.58 1.69 -1.39
CA GLN A 162 15.10 0.63 -2.21
C GLN A 162 15.18 1.09 -3.67
N PHE A 163 16.38 1.01 -4.24
CA PHE A 163 16.63 1.17 -5.67
C PHE A 163 16.56 -0.18 -6.40
N ASP A 164 16.37 -0.12 -7.72
CA ASP A 164 16.28 -1.25 -8.64
C ASP A 164 15.23 -2.30 -8.23
N SER A 165 14.12 -1.84 -7.65
CA SER A 165 13.09 -2.75 -7.13
C SER A 165 12.37 -3.60 -8.21
N PHE A 166 12.53 -3.24 -9.48
CA PHE A 166 12.05 -3.99 -10.64
C PHE A 166 13.05 -5.06 -11.15
N ARG A 167 14.31 -5.02 -10.73
CA ARG A 167 15.37 -5.94 -11.17
C ARG A 167 15.36 -7.21 -10.34
N VAL A 168 14.46 -8.13 -10.66
CA VAL A 168 14.39 -9.46 -10.02
C VAL A 168 15.61 -10.32 -10.38
N ASP A 169 16.30 -10.00 -11.48
CA ASP A 169 17.49 -10.70 -11.99
C ASP A 169 18.80 -10.44 -11.22
N ASP A 170 18.83 -9.47 -10.32
CA ASP A 170 20.03 -9.15 -9.56
C ASP A 170 20.44 -10.32 -8.63
N ASN A 171 21.72 -10.68 -8.64
CA ASN A 171 22.30 -11.68 -7.74
C ASN A 171 22.10 -11.30 -6.25
N GLN A 172 21.92 -10.02 -5.94
CA GLN A 172 21.59 -9.55 -4.59
C GLN A 172 20.21 -10.01 -4.10
N PHE A 173 19.25 -10.28 -5.00
CA PHE A 173 17.92 -10.78 -4.61
C PHE A 173 18.02 -12.15 -3.92
N ASN A 174 18.88 -13.03 -4.44
CA ASN A 174 19.13 -14.38 -3.92
C ASN A 174 20.22 -14.44 -2.84
N SER A 175 20.98 -13.36 -2.65
CA SER A 175 22.06 -13.29 -1.65
C SER A 175 21.49 -13.15 -0.24
N LYS A 176 22.01 -13.96 0.70
CA LYS A 176 21.58 -13.99 2.10
C LYS A 176 22.62 -13.28 2.98
N GLY A 177 22.22 -12.31 3.80
CA GLY A 177 23.08 -11.68 4.81
C GLY A 177 23.91 -10.48 4.34
N SER A 178 23.67 -9.97 3.12
CA SER A 178 24.19 -8.69 2.61
C SER A 178 23.48 -8.34 1.30
N GLY A 179 23.04 -7.09 1.12
CA GLY A 179 22.44 -6.58 -0.12
C GLY A 179 21.20 -5.70 0.11
N ALA A 180 20.72 -5.03 -0.94
CA ALA A 180 19.58 -4.09 -0.86
C ALA A 180 18.27 -4.75 -0.37
N TRP A 181 18.19 -6.08 -0.46
CA TRP A 181 17.07 -6.88 -0.02
C TRP A 181 17.29 -7.61 1.32
N ASP A 182 18.39 -7.40 2.04
CA ASP A 182 18.62 -8.03 3.35
C ASP A 182 17.79 -7.37 4.48
N VAL A 183 17.27 -6.17 4.23
CA VAL A 183 16.29 -5.48 5.09
C VAL A 183 14.90 -6.10 4.91
N LEU A 184 14.19 -6.31 6.03
CA LEU A 184 12.84 -6.88 6.03
C LEU A 184 11.87 -6.08 5.13
N GLY A 185 10.95 -6.78 4.46
CA GLY A 185 9.92 -6.15 3.62
C GLY A 185 9.06 -5.07 4.31
N LEU A 186 8.82 -5.19 5.61
CA LEU A 186 8.13 -4.18 6.43
C LEU A 186 8.86 -2.83 6.46
N ASN A 187 10.16 -2.90 6.22
CA ASN A 187 11.18 -1.92 6.56
C ASN A 187 11.77 -1.28 5.27
N ARG A 188 11.13 -1.49 4.11
CA ARG A 188 11.59 -0.96 2.82
C ARG A 188 10.45 -0.29 2.06
N ILE A 189 10.69 0.93 1.54
CA ILE A 189 9.81 1.54 0.55
C ILE A 189 10.38 1.22 -0.82
N GLN A 190 9.58 0.52 -1.62
CA GLN A 190 9.92 0.20 -2.99
C GLN A 190 9.37 1.28 -3.91
N LEU A 191 10.21 1.75 -4.83
CA LEU A 191 9.85 2.81 -5.77
C LEU A 191 9.09 2.26 -6.99
N PRO A 192 8.21 3.05 -7.63
CA PRO A 192 7.77 4.39 -7.22
C PRO A 192 6.84 4.37 -6.00
N ALA A 193 6.93 5.41 -5.18
CA ALA A 193 6.15 5.54 -3.95
C ALA A 193 5.63 6.95 -3.71
N ILE A 194 4.46 7.04 -3.06
CA ILE A 194 3.87 8.27 -2.55
C ILE A 194 3.86 8.19 -1.03
N VAL A 195 4.56 9.12 -0.39
CA VAL A 195 4.54 9.27 1.08
C VAL A 195 3.62 10.43 1.43
N LEU A 196 2.61 10.15 2.25
CA LEU A 196 1.62 11.10 2.73
C LEU A 196 2.06 11.65 4.09
N GLU A 197 2.13 12.96 4.21
CA GLU A 197 2.42 13.67 5.46
C GLU A 197 1.29 14.67 5.73
N THR A 198 0.53 14.46 6.80
CA THR A 198 -0.50 15.41 7.21
C THR A 198 0.12 16.57 7.98
N LEU A 199 -0.03 17.79 7.46
CA LEU A 199 0.53 18.96 8.13
C LEU A 199 -0.44 19.48 9.21
N PRO A 200 0.07 19.99 10.34
CA PRO A 200 -0.72 20.75 11.31
C PRO A 200 -1.01 22.19 10.83
N SER A 201 -1.14 22.39 9.51
CA SER A 201 -1.51 23.67 8.90
C SER A 201 -3.01 23.64 8.60
N VAL A 202 -3.77 24.21 9.54
CA VAL A 202 -5.24 24.20 9.50
C VAL A 202 -5.77 25.63 9.36
N SER A 203 -6.77 25.79 8.51
CA SER A 203 -7.58 26.99 8.40
C SER A 203 -9.05 26.62 8.55
N MET A 204 -9.83 27.42 9.27
CA MET A 204 -11.25 27.18 9.47
C MET A 204 -12.04 28.40 8.99
N ILE A 205 -13.07 28.16 8.19
CA ILE A 205 -13.92 29.22 7.63
C ILE A 205 -15.36 28.93 8.08
N GLY A 206 -16.07 29.95 8.57
CA GLY A 206 -17.48 29.80 8.92
C GLY A 206 -18.30 29.41 7.69
N TYR A 207 -19.19 28.42 7.85
CA TYR A 207 -20.03 27.94 6.75
C TYR A 207 -21.28 28.82 6.58
N GLU A 208 -21.92 29.16 7.69
CA GLU A 208 -23.16 29.96 7.74
C GLU A 208 -23.16 30.89 8.97
N LEU A 209 -23.90 31.98 8.90
CA LEU A 209 -24.06 32.92 10.01
C LEU A 209 -24.98 32.34 11.09
N GLY A 210 -24.59 32.44 12.36
CA GLY A 210 -25.41 32.00 13.49
C GLY A 210 -25.28 30.51 13.86
N THR A 211 -24.43 29.75 13.16
CA THR A 211 -24.07 28.36 13.50
C THR A 211 -22.58 28.23 13.80
N ILE A 212 -22.20 27.14 14.47
CA ILE A 212 -20.80 26.75 14.71
C ILE A 212 -20.21 25.93 13.55
N ASN A 213 -21.00 25.69 12.49
CA ASN A 213 -20.56 24.94 11.32
C ASN A 213 -19.41 25.67 10.62
N ARG A 214 -18.39 24.89 10.27
CA ARG A 214 -17.13 25.39 9.72
C ARG A 214 -16.62 24.46 8.63
N VAL A 215 -16.07 25.04 7.58
CA VAL A 215 -15.26 24.30 6.60
C VAL A 215 -13.87 24.16 7.18
N HIS A 216 -13.41 22.93 7.33
CA HIS A 216 -12.07 22.64 7.83
C HIS A 216 -11.13 22.48 6.63
N LYS A 217 -10.14 23.36 6.52
CA LYS A 217 -9.09 23.27 5.50
C LYS A 217 -7.81 22.77 6.15
N GLN A 218 -7.24 21.71 5.60
CA GLN A 218 -5.98 21.15 6.10
C GLN A 218 -5.06 20.81 4.93
N ASP A 219 -3.79 21.14 5.11
CA ASP A 219 -2.77 20.80 4.13
C ASP A 219 -2.17 19.42 4.39
N MET A 220 -1.84 18.72 3.30
CA MET A 220 -1.09 17.47 3.28
C MET A 220 0.03 17.60 2.25
N LEU A 221 1.22 17.10 2.58
CA LEU A 221 2.29 16.91 1.62
C LEU A 221 2.22 15.48 1.07
N MET A 222 2.33 15.38 -0.24
CA MET A 222 2.50 14.11 -0.95
C MET A 222 3.90 14.13 -1.57
N HIS A 223 4.80 13.33 -1.03
CA HIS A 223 6.14 13.17 -1.58
C HIS A 223 6.13 12.01 -2.57
N VAL A 224 6.38 12.32 -3.84
CA VAL A 224 6.52 11.32 -4.90
C VAL A 224 8.00 11.00 -5.08
N PHE A 225 8.34 9.73 -4.95
CA PHE A 225 9.68 9.20 -5.16
C PHE A 225 9.66 8.19 -6.31
N SER A 226 10.63 8.27 -7.22
CA SER A 226 10.82 7.27 -8.28
C SER A 226 12.28 7.13 -8.69
N GLU A 227 12.60 6.02 -9.34
CA GLU A 227 13.90 5.75 -9.97
C GLU A 227 13.98 6.32 -11.39
N VAL A 228 12.83 6.39 -12.07
CA VAL A 228 12.71 6.85 -13.47
C VAL A 228 11.98 8.20 -13.49
N PRO A 229 12.45 9.20 -14.25
CA PRO A 229 11.83 10.52 -14.29
C PRO A 229 10.42 10.50 -14.92
N TRP A 230 10.16 9.52 -15.78
CA TRP A 230 8.83 9.32 -16.39
C TRP A 230 7.79 8.95 -15.33
N ASP A 231 8.06 7.96 -14.47
CA ASP A 231 7.13 7.54 -13.41
C ASP A 231 6.78 8.70 -12.46
N ARG A 232 7.77 9.49 -12.06
CA ARG A 232 7.54 10.69 -11.24
C ARG A 232 6.58 11.64 -11.93
N LYS A 233 6.81 11.96 -13.21
CA LYS A 233 5.97 12.89 -13.98
C LYS A 233 4.55 12.36 -14.10
N GLN A 234 4.37 11.08 -14.42
CA GLN A 234 3.05 10.45 -14.50
C GLN A 234 2.30 10.51 -13.17
N ILE A 235 2.93 10.08 -12.08
CA ILE A 235 2.31 10.09 -10.74
C ILE A 235 1.96 11.52 -10.31
N HIS A 236 2.87 12.46 -10.55
CA HIS A 236 2.67 13.87 -10.27
C HIS A 236 1.45 14.42 -11.03
N ASP A 237 1.36 14.17 -12.33
CA ASP A 237 0.27 14.68 -13.17
C ASP A 237 -1.07 14.03 -12.82
N ILE A 238 -1.07 12.73 -12.48
CA ILE A 238 -2.25 12.02 -11.95
C ILE A 238 -2.80 12.72 -10.70
N ILE A 239 -1.94 13.08 -9.75
CA ILE A 239 -2.37 13.76 -8.51
C ILE A 239 -2.88 15.17 -8.82
N ILE A 240 -2.21 15.94 -9.67
CA ILE A 240 -2.64 17.30 -10.04
C ILE A 240 -4.02 17.29 -10.72
N ASN A 241 -4.29 16.29 -11.56
CA ASN A 241 -5.56 16.15 -12.25
C ASN A 241 -6.74 15.86 -11.30
N GLN A 242 -6.49 15.64 -10.00
CA GLN A 242 -7.57 15.51 -9.02
C GLN A 242 -8.12 16.86 -8.53
N TRP A 243 -7.72 18.00 -9.12
CA TRP A 243 -8.26 19.31 -8.75
C TRP A 243 -9.80 19.33 -8.80
N GLN A 244 -10.42 19.86 -7.73
CA GLN A 244 -11.86 19.96 -7.50
C GLN A 244 -12.59 18.61 -7.37
N LYS A 245 -11.86 17.50 -7.38
CA LYS A 245 -12.45 16.20 -7.11
C LYS A 245 -12.95 16.14 -5.67
N ARG A 246 -14.10 15.49 -5.49
CA ARG A 246 -14.72 15.25 -4.19
C ARG A 246 -14.86 13.75 -3.97
N PHE A 247 -14.61 13.31 -2.75
CA PHE A 247 -14.79 11.92 -2.35
C PHE A 247 -15.17 11.86 -0.87
N TRP A 248 -15.91 10.82 -0.49
CA TRP A 248 -16.30 10.61 0.89
C TRP A 248 -15.09 10.15 1.70
N GLY A 249 -14.78 10.87 2.78
CA GLY A 249 -13.85 10.42 3.80
C GLY A 249 -14.42 9.24 4.58
N ILE A 250 -13.53 8.52 5.24
CA ILE A 250 -13.82 7.28 5.94
C ILE A 250 -13.77 7.51 7.45
N ASP A 251 -14.81 7.05 8.16
CA ASP A 251 -14.82 7.05 9.62
C ASP A 251 -14.00 5.87 10.14
N LYS A 252 -12.71 6.13 10.36
CA LYS A 252 -11.74 5.17 10.89
C LYS A 252 -12.14 4.63 12.25
N ARG A 253 -12.81 5.44 13.10
CA ARG A 253 -13.21 5.03 14.45
C ARG A 253 -14.27 3.94 14.36
N LYS A 254 -15.35 4.21 13.63
CA LYS A 254 -16.44 3.26 13.44
C LYS A 254 -15.95 1.98 12.75
N LEU A 255 -15.06 2.12 11.75
CA LEU A 255 -14.47 0.97 11.05
C LEU A 255 -13.63 0.07 11.99
N LEU A 256 -12.92 0.68 12.95
CA LEU A 256 -12.13 -0.02 13.96
C LEU A 256 -12.98 -0.70 15.02
N GLU A 257 -14.00 -0.02 15.52
CA GLU A 257 -14.96 -0.56 16.50
C GLU A 257 -15.68 -1.79 15.95
N ASP A 258 -16.13 -1.72 14.70
CA ASP A 258 -16.85 -2.82 14.04
C ASP A 258 -15.91 -3.91 13.48
N LYS A 259 -14.58 -3.72 13.59
CA LYS A 259 -13.54 -4.64 13.10
C LYS A 259 -13.72 -5.04 11.63
N ARG A 260 -14.05 -4.05 10.79
CA ARG A 260 -14.38 -4.23 9.36
C ARG A 260 -13.23 -3.86 8.41
N TYR A 261 -12.01 -3.71 8.93
CA TYR A 261 -10.83 -3.51 8.08
C TYR A 261 -10.65 -4.66 7.08
N PRO A 262 -10.25 -4.36 5.83
CA PRO A 262 -10.10 -5.40 4.81
C PRO A 262 -9.01 -6.42 5.13
N LEU A 263 -7.95 -5.98 5.82
CA LEU A 263 -6.82 -6.81 6.21
C LEU A 263 -6.72 -6.92 7.73
N LEU A 264 -6.26 -8.07 8.19
CA LEU A 264 -5.89 -8.31 9.59
C LEU A 264 -4.50 -7.71 9.89
N TYR A 265 -4.16 -7.64 11.17
CA TYR A 265 -2.85 -7.15 11.64
C TYR A 265 -1.66 -7.96 11.10
N ASP A 266 -1.88 -9.22 10.72
CA ASP A 266 -0.87 -10.10 10.13
C ASP A 266 -0.86 -10.05 8.59
N GLY A 267 -1.66 -9.16 7.99
CA GLY A 267 -1.71 -8.90 6.56
C GLY A 267 -2.56 -9.88 5.75
N GLN A 268 -3.26 -10.82 6.40
CA GLN A 268 -4.23 -11.70 5.74
C GLN A 268 -5.53 -10.96 5.44
N ILE A 269 -6.29 -11.43 4.44
CA ILE A 269 -7.65 -10.93 4.19
C ILE A 269 -8.51 -11.24 5.41
N SER A 270 -9.19 -10.22 5.92
CA SER A 270 -10.14 -10.36 7.01
C SER A 270 -11.42 -11.03 6.50
N PRO A 271 -11.90 -12.13 7.12
CA PRO A 271 -13.16 -12.77 6.71
C PRO A 271 -14.39 -11.85 6.79
N SER A 272 -14.35 -10.84 7.66
CA SER A 272 -15.39 -9.82 7.81
C SER A 272 -15.01 -8.47 7.20
N GLY A 273 -13.87 -8.41 6.52
CA GLY A 273 -13.32 -7.20 5.91
C GLY A 273 -14.19 -6.72 4.74
N LEU A 274 -14.29 -5.40 4.61
CA LEU A 274 -15.05 -4.75 3.55
C LEU A 274 -14.13 -4.24 2.44
N THR A 275 -14.64 -4.18 1.21
CA THR A 275 -13.93 -3.54 0.09
C THR A 275 -13.98 -2.01 0.23
N TYR A 276 -13.12 -1.30 -0.50
CA TYR A 276 -13.11 0.16 -0.49
C TYR A 276 -14.50 0.76 -0.77
N GLU A 277 -15.20 0.23 -1.78
CA GLU A 277 -16.54 0.70 -2.16
C GLU A 277 -17.54 0.57 -1.00
N GLN A 278 -17.59 -0.60 -0.36
CA GLN A 278 -18.45 -0.86 0.80
C GLN A 278 -18.10 0.07 1.98
N ILE A 279 -16.81 0.29 2.24
CA ILE A 279 -16.36 1.21 3.30
C ILE A 279 -16.82 2.64 3.01
N THR A 280 -16.69 3.11 1.77
CA THR A 280 -17.14 4.45 1.37
C THR A 280 -18.66 4.64 1.37
N THR A 281 -19.44 3.57 1.50
CA THR A 281 -20.90 3.63 1.65
C THR A 281 -21.32 3.53 3.12
N ASP A 282 -20.78 2.57 3.87
CA ASP A 282 -21.29 2.23 5.21
C ASP A 282 -20.57 2.97 6.36
N TYR A 283 -19.38 3.50 6.10
CA TYR A 283 -18.48 4.14 7.08
C TYR A 283 -18.06 5.54 6.58
N GLN A 284 -19.03 6.32 6.11
CA GLN A 284 -18.80 7.70 5.68
C GLN A 284 -18.50 8.60 6.86
N TRP A 285 -17.44 9.40 6.74
CA TRP A 285 -17.13 10.49 7.66
C TRP A 285 -17.67 11.82 7.12
N LYS A 286 -16.90 12.49 6.27
CA LYS A 286 -17.20 13.81 5.73
C LYS A 286 -16.79 13.89 4.27
N LEU A 287 -17.43 14.76 3.51
CA LEU A 287 -17.06 14.98 2.13
C LEU A 287 -15.75 15.79 2.07
N ILE A 288 -14.75 15.21 1.42
CA ILE A 288 -13.41 15.79 1.25
C ILE A 288 -13.29 16.27 -0.19
N SER A 289 -12.72 17.46 -0.39
CA SER A 289 -12.46 18.03 -1.70
C SER A 289 -11.03 18.51 -1.87
N PHE A 290 -10.47 18.29 -3.06
CA PHE A 290 -9.18 18.84 -3.48
C PHE A 290 -9.35 20.32 -3.85
N ASP A 291 -9.03 21.23 -2.92
CA ASP A 291 -9.26 22.67 -3.09
C ASP A 291 -8.09 23.33 -3.82
N LYS A 292 -6.87 23.09 -3.34
CA LYS A 292 -5.66 23.67 -3.90
C LYS A 292 -4.55 22.64 -4.01
N ILE A 293 -3.89 22.59 -5.16
CA ILE A 293 -2.72 21.75 -5.39
C ILE A 293 -1.58 22.66 -5.82
N ARG A 294 -0.46 22.60 -5.11
CA ARG A 294 0.80 23.25 -5.51
C ARG A 294 1.87 22.18 -5.57
N SER A 295 2.67 22.17 -6.62
CA SER A 295 3.76 21.22 -6.73
C SER A 295 5.10 21.91 -6.92
N GLN A 296 6.15 21.23 -6.48
CA GLN A 296 7.53 21.64 -6.69
C GLN A 296 8.39 20.40 -6.91
N GLU A 297 9.21 20.43 -7.96
CA GLU A 297 10.28 19.45 -8.13
C GLU A 297 11.39 19.74 -7.12
N GLN A 298 11.89 18.69 -6.47
CA GLN A 298 12.98 18.80 -5.52
C GLN A 298 14.23 18.13 -6.09
N LEU A 299 15.37 18.79 -5.92
CA LEU A 299 16.65 18.18 -6.21
C LEU A 299 16.86 17.01 -5.26
N ALA A 300 17.06 15.84 -5.83
CA ALA A 300 17.44 14.63 -5.11
C ALA A 300 18.78 14.14 -5.68
N ALA A 301 19.60 13.54 -4.82
CA ALA A 301 20.84 12.94 -5.29
C ALA A 301 20.51 11.77 -6.25
N PRO A 302 21.20 11.65 -7.40
CA PRO A 302 21.05 10.48 -8.27
C PRO A 302 21.29 9.19 -7.45
N PRO A 303 20.52 8.11 -7.68
CA PRO A 303 19.62 7.84 -8.82
C PRO A 303 18.12 8.14 -8.55
N MET A 304 17.80 8.98 -7.56
CA MET A 304 16.40 9.23 -7.17
C MET A 304 15.83 10.51 -7.80
N TYR A 305 14.58 10.44 -8.25
CA TYR A 305 13.78 11.60 -8.64
C TYR A 305 12.70 11.87 -7.60
N ARG A 306 12.54 13.14 -7.20
CA ARG A 306 11.58 13.56 -6.17
C ARG A 306 10.74 14.74 -6.63
N SER A 307 9.44 14.68 -6.36
CA SER A 307 8.57 15.86 -6.36
C SER A 307 7.74 15.89 -5.09
N THR A 308 7.37 17.09 -4.66
CA THR A 308 6.48 17.27 -3.51
C THR A 308 5.27 18.06 -3.96
N LEU A 309 4.08 17.53 -3.67
CA LEU A 309 2.81 18.22 -3.89
C LEU A 309 2.24 18.61 -2.54
N ARG A 310 1.98 19.90 -2.34
CA ARG A 310 1.19 20.43 -1.23
C ARG A 310 -0.26 20.52 -1.67
N VAL A 311 -1.10 19.67 -1.09
CA VAL A 311 -2.53 19.62 -1.36
C VAL A 311 -3.28 20.18 -0.15
N THR A 312 -4.11 21.20 -0.38
CA THR A 312 -5.07 21.69 0.59
C THR A 312 -6.39 20.96 0.38
N PHE A 313 -6.81 20.21 1.38
CA PHE A 313 -8.12 19.57 1.42
C PHE A 313 -9.11 20.45 2.15
N SER A 314 -10.31 20.63 1.56
CA SER A 314 -11.45 21.21 2.27
C SER A 314 -12.41 20.09 2.67
N ILE A 315 -12.74 20.05 3.96
CA ILE A 315 -13.61 19.05 4.57
C ILE A 315 -14.89 19.77 5.00
N ASP A 316 -16.00 19.39 4.38
CA ASP A 316 -17.30 19.98 4.63
C ASP A 316 -17.86 19.48 5.98
N SER A 317 -18.54 20.34 6.72
CA SER A 317 -19.13 19.99 8.03
C SER A 317 -20.56 19.45 7.95
N LEU A 318 -21.08 19.24 6.73
CA LEU A 318 -22.45 18.78 6.47
C LEU A 318 -22.73 17.42 7.12
#